data_AF-A0A7X2TYJ3-F1
#
_entry.id   AF-A0A7X2TYJ3-F1
#
_cell.length_a   1.000
_cell.length_b   1.000
_cell.length_c   1.000
_cell.angle_alpha   90.00
_cell.angle_beta   90.00
_cell.angle_gamma   90.00
#
_symmetry.space_group_name_H-M   'P 1'
#
loop_
_entity.id
_entity.type
_entity.pdbx_description
1 polymer ?
#
loop_
_entity_poly.entity_id
_entity_poly.type
_entity_poly.pdbx_seq_one_letter_code
_entity_poly.pdbx_strand_id
1 'polypeptide(L)'
;MNSGRREFLAVAGAAAVAGYAGFRGGRSAGPPEVKAPVQKPLAGAMSQVAVVKAASYSHEIADAMMRGILECGLDVTGKRVLLKPNLVEFDFNTCINTDVAVVAAALDVFQSLGAEEVRIGEGPGHRRDTYAIAALTRYRTELPKFDDVFIDLNRQDVSVVQGFADRKEFYFANPVFEADLIVSLAKMKTHHWAGATLSMKNYFGLVPGSIYG
;
A
#
# COMPACT_ATOMS: atom_id res chain seq x y z
N MET A 1 47.53 39.74 15.97
CA MET A 1 46.56 38.77 15.43
C MET A 1 47.02 37.37 15.82
N ASN A 2 46.47 36.79 16.89
CA ASN A 2 46.83 35.45 17.33
C ASN A 2 45.61 34.75 17.96
N SER A 3 44.52 34.68 17.18
CA SER A 3 43.35 33.83 17.50
C SER A 3 43.71 32.39 17.15
N GLY A 4 44.57 31.79 17.98
CA GLY A 4 45.27 30.54 17.68
C GLY A 4 44.65 29.34 18.36
N ARG A 5 44.12 28.40 17.57
CA ARG A 5 43.78 27.00 17.87
C ARG A 5 42.76 26.70 18.98
N ARG A 6 42.77 27.38 20.13
CA ARG A 6 41.87 27.10 21.26
C ARG A 6 40.42 27.49 20.96
N GLU A 7 40.22 28.61 20.28
CA GLU A 7 38.90 29.05 19.81
C GLU A 7 38.34 28.10 18.76
N PHE A 8 39.18 27.64 17.82
CA PHE A 8 38.78 26.68 16.81
C PHE A 8 38.39 25.33 17.42
N LEU A 9 39.14 24.83 18.40
CA LEU A 9 38.82 23.58 19.10
C LEU A 9 37.53 23.70 19.94
N ALA A 10 37.28 24.87 20.55
CA ALA A 10 36.05 25.11 21.30
C ALA A 10 34.82 25.15 20.37
N VAL A 11 34.93 25.83 19.22
CA VAL A 11 33.86 25.90 18.22
C VAL A 11 33.62 24.54 17.56
N ALA A 12 34.69 23.82 17.20
CA ALA A 12 34.57 22.47 16.63
C ALA A 12 33.98 21.46 17.63
N GLY A 13 34.37 21.55 18.91
CA GLY A 13 33.80 20.73 19.99
C GLY A 13 32.32 21.03 20.23
N ALA A 14 31.93 22.31 20.27
CA ALA A 14 30.54 22.71 20.42
C ALA A 14 29.67 22.26 19.24
N ALA A 15 30.17 22.38 18.00
CA ALA A 15 29.48 21.91 16.81
C ALA A 15 29.31 20.39 16.79
N ALA A 16 30.33 19.63 17.23
CA ALA A 16 30.26 18.18 17.34
C ALA A 16 29.26 17.73 18.42
N VAL A 17 29.22 18.40 19.57
CA VAL A 17 28.26 18.11 20.65
C VAL A 17 26.83 18.49 20.24
N ALA A 18 26.64 19.64 19.60
CA ALA A 18 25.33 20.05 19.08
C ALA A 18 24.84 19.11 17.97
N GLY A 19 25.72 18.70 17.06
CA GLY A 19 25.42 17.69 16.04
C GLY A 19 25.05 16.34 16.65
N TYR A 20 25.77 15.89 17.68
CA TYR A 20 25.47 14.64 18.38
C TYR A 20 24.18 14.71 19.22
N ALA A 21 23.92 15.84 19.88
CA ALA A 21 22.70 16.08 20.64
C ALA A 21 21.47 16.20 19.72
N GLY A 22 21.60 16.85 18.56
CA GLY A 22 20.55 16.86 17.52
C GLY A 22 20.30 15.47 16.94
N PHE A 23 21.36 14.70 16.70
CA PHE A 23 21.27 13.32 16.20
C PHE A 23 20.66 12.35 17.23
N ARG A 24 20.89 12.55 18.52
CA ARG A 24 20.24 11.78 19.60
C ARG A 24 18.83 12.27 19.94
N GLY A 25 18.59 13.58 19.90
CA GLY A 25 17.29 14.18 20.18
C GLY A 25 16.23 13.88 19.11
N GLY A 26 16.64 13.62 17.87
CA GLY A 26 15.75 13.15 16.80
C GLY A 26 15.43 11.65 16.81
N ARG A 27 15.98 10.87 17.74
CA ARG A 27 15.80 9.40 17.81
C ARG A 27 14.80 8.93 18.88
N SER A 28 14.10 9.85 19.55
CA SER A 28 13.27 9.53 20.72
C SER A 28 11.79 9.30 20.43
N ALA A 29 11.32 9.45 19.20
CA ALA A 29 9.97 9.04 18.82
C ALA A 29 10.08 7.80 17.92
N GLY A 30 9.72 6.64 18.46
CA GLY A 30 9.38 5.49 17.61
C GLY A 30 8.22 5.83 16.68
N PRO A 31 7.95 5.01 15.65
CA PRO A 31 6.80 5.19 14.78
C PRO A 31 5.52 5.38 15.62
N PRO A 32 4.64 6.32 15.24
CA PRO A 32 3.45 6.59 16.02
C PRO A 32 2.63 5.32 16.21
N GLU A 33 2.13 5.12 17.42
CA GLU A 33 1.22 4.02 17.74
C GLU A 33 -0.18 4.36 17.27
N VAL A 34 -0.73 3.54 16.38
CA VAL A 34 -2.13 3.64 15.98
C VAL A 34 -2.93 2.74 16.90
N LYS A 35 -3.75 3.35 17.77
CA LYS A 35 -4.83 2.65 18.48
C LYS A 35 -5.93 2.32 17.47
N ALA A 36 -5.68 1.34 16.62
CA ALA A 36 -6.73 0.78 15.78
C ALA A 36 -7.78 0.19 16.74
N PRO A 37 -9.07 0.58 16.65
CA PRO A 37 -10.09 -0.19 17.31
C PRO A 37 -9.94 -1.61 16.77
N VAL A 38 -9.62 -2.56 17.64
CA VAL A 38 -9.75 -3.97 17.31
C VAL A 38 -11.25 -4.16 17.10
N GLN A 39 -11.71 -3.95 15.87
CA GLN A 39 -13.02 -4.42 15.48
C GLN A 39 -13.00 -5.89 15.83
N LYS A 40 -13.93 -6.32 16.68
CA LYS A 40 -14.18 -7.73 16.89
C LYS A 40 -14.21 -8.36 15.49
N PRO A 41 -13.63 -9.55 15.29
CA PRO A 41 -13.80 -10.26 14.03
C PRO A 41 -15.26 -10.16 13.62
N LEU A 42 -15.55 -10.11 12.32
CA LEU A 42 -16.90 -10.19 11.74
C LEU A 42 -17.58 -11.55 12.07
N ALA A 43 -17.37 -12.09 13.26
CA ALA A 43 -17.95 -13.31 13.80
C ALA A 43 -19.46 -13.16 13.78
N GLY A 44 -20.09 -13.85 12.83
CA GLY A 44 -21.53 -13.87 12.63
C GLY A 44 -22.05 -12.98 11.50
N ALA A 45 -21.22 -12.13 10.88
CA ALA A 45 -21.63 -11.38 9.70
C ALA A 45 -21.34 -12.19 8.43
N MET A 46 -22.36 -12.42 7.60
CA MET A 46 -22.20 -13.03 6.29
C MET A 46 -21.62 -12.00 5.32
N SER A 47 -20.52 -12.34 4.65
CA SER A 47 -19.97 -11.51 3.59
C SER A 47 -20.95 -11.45 2.42
N GLN A 48 -21.17 -10.24 1.89
CA GLN A 48 -21.87 -10.08 0.60
C GLN A 48 -20.93 -10.51 -0.52
N VAL A 49 -21.43 -11.35 -1.43
CA VAL A 49 -20.65 -11.94 -2.51
C VAL A 49 -21.44 -11.84 -3.81
N ALA A 50 -20.85 -11.19 -4.80
CA ALA A 50 -21.31 -11.20 -6.19
C ALA A 50 -20.28 -11.95 -7.06
N VAL A 51 -20.77 -12.77 -7.98
CA VAL A 51 -19.93 -13.46 -8.98
C VAL A 51 -20.34 -12.98 -10.36
N VAL A 52 -19.54 -12.08 -10.93
CA VAL A 52 -19.84 -11.46 -12.21
C VAL A 52 -18.89 -11.99 -13.28
N LYS A 53 -19.44 -12.49 -14.39
CA LYS A 53 -18.65 -12.94 -15.53
C LYS A 53 -18.24 -11.75 -16.39
N ALA A 54 -16.95 -11.70 -16.74
CA ALA A 54 -16.41 -10.84 -17.79
C ALA A 54 -15.78 -11.72 -18.89
N ALA A 55 -16.05 -11.43 -20.15
CA ALA A 55 -15.52 -12.21 -21.27
C ALA A 55 -14.06 -11.83 -21.61
N SER A 56 -13.66 -10.61 -21.27
CA SER A 56 -12.33 -10.04 -21.54
C SER A 56 -12.00 -8.93 -20.54
N TYR A 57 -10.74 -8.49 -20.52
CA TYR A 57 -10.29 -7.27 -19.81
C TYR A 57 -10.42 -6.02 -20.70
N SER A 58 -11.56 -5.89 -21.39
CA SER A 58 -11.92 -4.69 -22.15
C SER A 58 -12.82 -3.77 -21.31
N HIS A 59 -13.44 -2.76 -21.93
CA HIS A 59 -14.37 -1.85 -21.26
C HIS A 59 -15.48 -2.55 -20.45
N GLU A 60 -15.86 -3.77 -20.81
CA GLU A 60 -16.86 -4.59 -20.09
C GLU A 60 -16.51 -4.84 -18.62
N ILE A 61 -15.23 -4.78 -18.23
CA ILE A 61 -14.82 -5.10 -16.85
C ILE A 61 -15.21 -4.01 -15.86
N ALA A 62 -15.27 -2.74 -16.29
CA ALA A 62 -15.76 -1.65 -15.45
C ALA A 62 -17.24 -1.85 -15.11
N ASP A 63 -18.07 -2.13 -16.11
CA ASP A 63 -19.50 -2.43 -15.92
C ASP A 63 -19.73 -3.68 -15.07
N ALA A 64 -18.91 -4.72 -15.25
CA ALA A 64 -18.98 -5.93 -14.42
C ALA A 64 -18.62 -5.64 -12.95
N MET A 65 -17.58 -4.84 -12.72
CA MET A 65 -17.14 -4.45 -11.37
C MET A 65 -18.18 -3.56 -10.69
N MET A 66 -18.69 -2.56 -11.41
CA MET A 66 -19.76 -1.67 -10.95
C MET A 66 -20.99 -2.46 -10.50
N ARG A 67 -21.49 -3.38 -11.35
CA ARG A 67 -22.64 -4.22 -11.00
C ARG A 67 -22.38 -5.07 -9.75
N GLY A 68 -21.21 -5.68 -9.64
CA GLY A 68 -20.84 -6.49 -8.47
C GLY A 68 -20.77 -5.66 -7.18
N ILE A 69 -20.24 -4.45 -7.25
CA ILE A 69 -20.17 -3.52 -6.11
C ILE A 69 -21.58 -3.11 -5.66
N LEU A 70 -22.45 -2.74 -6.61
CA LEU A 70 -23.83 -2.35 -6.34
C LEU A 70 -24.68 -3.51 -5.81
N GLU A 71 -24.51 -4.72 -6.36
CA GLU A 71 -25.19 -5.94 -5.89
C GLU A 71 -24.80 -6.30 -4.45
N CYS A 72 -23.53 -6.08 -4.09
CA CYS A 72 -23.06 -6.23 -2.71
C CYS A 72 -23.48 -5.09 -1.77
N GLY A 73 -24.13 -4.04 -2.27
CA GLY A 73 -24.58 -2.89 -1.48
C GLY A 73 -23.43 -2.08 -0.86
N LEU A 74 -22.25 -2.08 -1.46
CA LEU A 74 -21.09 -1.36 -0.94
C LEU A 74 -21.19 0.13 -1.27
N ASP A 75 -21.45 0.95 -0.25
CA ASP A 75 -21.41 2.41 -0.35
C ASP A 75 -19.98 2.93 -0.17
N VAL A 76 -19.51 3.68 -1.17
CA VAL A 76 -18.16 4.28 -1.20
C VAL A 76 -18.19 5.80 -1.22
N THR A 77 -19.39 6.39 -1.13
CA THR A 77 -19.58 7.84 -1.23
C THR A 77 -18.77 8.56 -0.14
N GLY A 78 -17.94 9.50 -0.56
CA GLY A 78 -17.11 10.30 0.36
C GLY A 78 -15.98 9.52 1.05
N LYS A 79 -15.67 8.29 0.63
CA LYS A 79 -14.58 7.49 1.23
C LYS A 79 -13.25 7.75 0.52
N ARG A 80 -12.15 7.68 1.27
CA ARG A 80 -10.80 7.52 0.74
C ARG A 80 -10.52 6.04 0.54
N VAL A 81 -10.35 5.64 -0.72
CA VAL A 81 -10.20 4.25 -1.15
C VAL A 81 -8.76 3.95 -1.52
N LEU A 82 -8.17 2.90 -0.94
CA LEU A 82 -6.88 2.36 -1.34
C LEU A 82 -7.07 1.08 -2.14
N LEU A 83 -6.85 1.16 -3.45
CA LEU A 83 -6.80 0.02 -4.35
C LEU A 83 -5.46 -0.69 -4.19
N LYS A 84 -5.50 -1.97 -3.81
CA LYS A 84 -4.32 -2.81 -3.61
C LYS A 84 -4.23 -3.87 -4.71
N PRO A 85 -3.47 -3.64 -5.81
CA PRO A 85 -3.21 -4.65 -6.82
C PRO A 85 -2.37 -5.81 -6.26
N ASN A 86 -1.98 -6.75 -7.12
CA ASN A 86 -1.06 -7.83 -6.83
C ASN A 86 0.17 -7.66 -7.73
N LEU A 87 1.13 -6.84 -7.32
CA LEU A 87 2.45 -6.80 -7.97
C LEU A 87 3.43 -7.68 -7.19
N VAL A 88 4.18 -8.53 -7.90
CA VAL A 88 5.15 -9.44 -7.29
C VAL A 88 6.50 -9.32 -7.97
N GLU A 89 6.53 -9.63 -9.26
CA GLU A 89 7.71 -9.56 -10.12
C GLU A 89 7.24 -9.43 -11.57
N PHE A 90 8.16 -9.19 -12.49
CA PHE A 90 7.82 -9.09 -13.91
C PHE A 90 8.53 -10.17 -14.73
N ASP A 91 7.75 -10.90 -15.51
CA ASP A 91 8.18 -11.82 -16.55
C ASP A 91 7.19 -11.73 -17.72
N PHE A 92 7.72 -11.50 -18.92
CA PHE A 92 6.93 -11.31 -20.14
C PHE A 92 6.08 -12.53 -20.51
N ASN A 93 6.45 -13.71 -20.04
CA ASN A 93 5.79 -14.97 -20.42
C ASN A 93 4.69 -15.38 -19.45
N THR A 94 4.45 -14.62 -18.38
CA THR A 94 3.58 -15.05 -17.30
C THR A 94 2.60 -13.98 -16.84
N CYS A 95 1.38 -14.43 -16.53
CA CYS A 95 0.29 -13.61 -16.06
C CYS A 95 0.33 -13.44 -14.54
N ILE A 96 1.45 -12.97 -13.99
CA ILE A 96 1.69 -12.95 -12.53
C ILE A 96 0.96 -11.79 -11.84
N ASN A 97 0.97 -10.60 -12.44
CA ASN A 97 0.46 -9.40 -11.81
C ASN A 97 -1.00 -9.13 -12.15
N THR A 98 -1.70 -8.38 -11.30
CA THR A 98 -3.03 -7.83 -11.63
C THR A 98 -2.90 -7.03 -12.93
N ASP A 99 -3.79 -7.28 -13.88
CA ASP A 99 -3.73 -6.61 -15.18
C ASP A 99 -4.06 -5.12 -15.02
N VAL A 100 -3.35 -4.26 -15.75
CA VAL A 100 -3.53 -2.81 -15.69
C VAL A 100 -4.95 -2.40 -16.06
N ALA A 101 -5.61 -3.11 -16.97
CA ALA A 101 -7.01 -2.84 -17.33
C ALA A 101 -7.97 -3.05 -16.14
N VAL A 102 -7.70 -4.03 -15.27
CA VAL A 102 -8.48 -4.26 -14.05
C VAL A 102 -8.29 -3.11 -13.06
N VAL A 103 -7.05 -2.63 -12.92
CA VAL A 103 -6.73 -1.51 -12.01
C VAL A 103 -7.32 -0.20 -12.52
N ALA A 104 -7.21 0.07 -13.82
CA ALA A 104 -7.80 1.24 -14.45
C ALA A 104 -9.33 1.26 -14.30
N ALA A 105 -9.98 0.11 -14.55
CA ALA A 105 -11.42 -0.03 -14.35
C ALA A 105 -11.82 0.16 -12.88
N ALA A 106 -11.05 -0.38 -11.93
CA ALA A 106 -11.32 -0.14 -10.51
C ALA A 106 -11.20 1.34 -10.16
N LEU A 107 -10.13 2.01 -10.60
CA LEU A 107 -9.94 3.44 -10.36
C LEU A 107 -11.14 4.25 -10.85
N ASP A 108 -11.57 4.01 -12.09
CA ASP A 108 -12.70 4.70 -12.72
C ASP A 108 -14.04 4.40 -12.01
N VAL A 109 -14.31 3.13 -11.67
CA VAL A 109 -15.55 2.71 -11.01
C VAL A 109 -15.69 3.31 -9.63
N PHE A 110 -14.65 3.26 -8.79
CA PHE A 110 -14.72 3.82 -7.44
C PHE A 110 -14.84 5.35 -7.46
N GLN A 111 -14.17 6.04 -8.39
CA GLN A 111 -14.34 7.48 -8.61
C GLN A 111 -15.77 7.81 -9.04
N SER A 112 -16.31 7.06 -10.01
CA SER A 112 -17.67 7.25 -10.54
C SER A 112 -18.76 6.98 -9.50
N LEU A 113 -18.50 6.10 -8.53
CA LEU A 113 -19.38 5.83 -7.40
C LEU A 113 -19.30 6.89 -6.28
N GLY A 114 -18.48 7.92 -6.44
CA GLY A 114 -18.43 9.05 -5.51
C GLY A 114 -17.44 8.89 -4.35
N ALA A 115 -16.43 8.02 -4.47
CA ALA A 115 -15.28 8.06 -3.56
C ALA A 115 -14.64 9.45 -3.57
N GLU A 116 -14.30 9.98 -2.39
CA GLU A 116 -13.64 11.29 -2.26
C GLU A 116 -12.23 11.26 -2.85
N GLU A 117 -11.53 10.16 -2.62
CA GLU A 117 -10.18 9.92 -3.13
C GLU A 117 -10.02 8.44 -3.46
N VAL A 118 -9.33 8.15 -4.56
CA VAL A 118 -8.95 6.78 -4.91
C VAL A 118 -7.47 6.75 -5.22
N ARG A 119 -6.69 6.05 -4.40
CA ARG A 119 -5.25 5.83 -4.59
C ARG A 119 -4.97 4.36 -4.86
N ILE A 120 -3.85 4.08 -5.53
CA ILE A 120 -3.36 2.74 -5.81
C ILE A 120 -2.09 2.54 -4.99
N GLY A 121 -2.10 1.59 -4.05
CA GLY A 121 -0.95 1.35 -3.17
C GLY A 121 -0.39 -0.04 -3.35
N GLU A 122 0.92 -0.17 -3.54
CA GLU A 122 1.58 -1.46 -3.62
C GLU A 122 2.99 -1.48 -2.99
N GLY A 123 3.37 -2.64 -2.45
CA GLY A 123 4.66 -2.89 -1.81
C GLY A 123 5.13 -4.31 -2.13
N PRO A 124 5.68 -4.55 -3.34
CA PRO A 124 6.10 -5.89 -3.77
C PRO A 124 7.29 -6.37 -2.91
N GLY A 125 7.24 -7.64 -2.47
CA GLY A 125 8.29 -8.22 -1.62
C GLY A 125 9.51 -8.76 -2.38
N HIS A 126 9.35 -9.22 -3.64
CA HIS A 126 10.44 -9.86 -4.39
C HIS A 126 11.36 -8.86 -5.13
N ARG A 127 10.91 -7.62 -5.34
CA ARG A 127 11.66 -6.59 -6.07
C ARG A 127 11.55 -5.29 -5.29
N ARG A 128 12.70 -4.63 -5.09
CA ARG A 128 12.80 -3.41 -4.29
C ARG A 128 12.33 -2.15 -5.01
N ASP A 129 12.31 -2.17 -6.34
CA ASP A 129 11.90 -1.03 -7.15
C ASP A 129 10.46 -1.23 -7.64
N THR A 130 9.51 -0.74 -6.85
CA THR A 130 8.07 -0.82 -7.14
C THR A 130 7.71 -0.06 -8.42
N TYR A 131 8.34 1.09 -8.66
CA TYR A 131 8.09 1.91 -9.85
C TYR A 131 8.61 1.26 -11.13
N ALA A 132 9.74 0.56 -11.06
CA ALA A 132 10.22 -0.26 -12.19
C ALA A 132 9.23 -1.38 -12.52
N ILE A 133 8.66 -2.06 -11.52
CA ILE A 133 7.62 -3.06 -11.79
C ILE A 133 6.39 -2.41 -12.42
N ALA A 134 5.91 -1.29 -11.86
CA ALA A 134 4.76 -0.57 -12.40
C ALA A 134 4.98 -0.14 -13.86
N ALA A 135 6.20 0.26 -14.24
CA ALA A 135 6.53 0.56 -15.62
C ALA A 135 6.48 -0.70 -16.50
N LEU A 136 7.09 -1.80 -16.06
CA LEU A 136 7.12 -3.07 -16.80
C LEU A 136 5.72 -3.68 -16.96
N THR A 137 4.84 -3.53 -15.95
CA THR A 137 3.45 -3.95 -16.01
C THR A 137 2.53 -2.96 -16.71
N ARG A 138 3.08 -1.93 -17.36
CA ARG A 138 2.38 -0.88 -18.13
C ARG A 138 1.51 0.05 -17.29
N TYR A 139 1.56 -0.05 -15.95
CA TYR A 139 0.78 0.81 -15.06
C TYR A 139 1.19 2.27 -15.25
N ARG A 140 2.50 2.54 -15.32
CA ARG A 140 3.00 3.92 -15.47
C ARG A 140 2.56 4.58 -16.78
N THR A 141 2.36 3.79 -17.84
CA THR A 141 2.02 4.29 -19.18
C THR A 141 0.51 4.30 -19.44
N GLU A 142 -0.25 3.36 -18.86
CA GLU A 142 -1.66 3.18 -19.17
C GLU A 142 -2.60 3.71 -18.08
N LEU A 143 -2.14 3.92 -16.83
CA LEU A 143 -2.96 4.55 -15.81
C LEU A 143 -2.96 6.09 -15.97
N PRO A 144 -4.14 6.72 -15.97
CA PRO A 144 -4.23 8.17 -16.05
C PRO A 144 -3.61 8.81 -14.82
N LYS A 145 -2.75 9.82 -15.03
CA LYS A 145 -2.07 10.56 -13.95
C LYS A 145 -1.39 9.63 -12.93
N PHE A 146 -0.72 8.58 -13.43
CA PHE A 146 -0.10 7.54 -12.60
C PHE A 146 0.67 8.09 -11.38
N ASP A 147 1.52 9.11 -11.59
CA ASP A 147 2.34 9.68 -10.52
C ASP A 147 1.53 10.41 -9.43
N ASP A 148 0.27 10.80 -9.70
CA ASP A 148 -0.63 11.41 -8.72
C ASP A 148 -1.41 10.36 -7.91
N VAL A 149 -1.65 9.18 -8.48
CA VAL A 149 -2.55 8.16 -7.90
C VAL A 149 -1.83 6.95 -7.33
N PHE A 150 -0.60 6.66 -7.76
CA PHE A 150 0.15 5.47 -7.37
C PHE A 150 1.11 5.75 -6.20
N ILE A 151 1.07 4.90 -5.18
CA ILE A 151 1.91 4.96 -3.99
C ILE A 151 2.75 3.69 -3.86
N ASP A 152 4.06 3.86 -3.77
CA ASP A 152 4.98 2.82 -3.32
C ASP A 152 4.94 2.72 -1.79
N LEU A 153 4.23 1.71 -1.29
CA LEU A 153 4.02 1.46 0.15
C LEU A 153 5.32 1.10 0.87
N ASN A 154 6.33 0.57 0.16
CA ASN A 154 7.63 0.27 0.74
C ASN A 154 8.46 1.54 1.07
N ARG A 155 8.04 2.70 0.56
CA ARG A 155 8.74 3.98 0.73
C ARG A 155 7.96 4.99 1.59
N GLN A 156 6.87 4.56 2.19
CA GLN A 156 6.07 5.40 3.07
C GLN A 156 6.56 5.33 4.51
N ASP A 157 6.24 6.37 5.27
CA ASP A 157 6.31 6.30 6.72
C ASP A 157 5.39 5.20 7.25
N VAL A 158 5.76 4.65 8.40
CA VAL A 158 5.08 3.50 9.00
C VAL A 158 4.51 3.88 10.36
N SER A 159 3.45 3.17 10.75
CA SER A 159 2.89 3.23 12.10
C SER A 159 2.73 1.83 12.66
N VAL A 160 2.75 1.71 13.98
CA VAL A 160 2.67 0.42 14.68
C VAL A 160 1.25 0.12 15.16
N VAL A 161 0.86 -1.15 15.00
CA VAL A 161 -0.32 -1.79 15.58
C VAL A 161 0.16 -2.77 16.63
N GLN A 162 -0.34 -2.63 17.85
CA GLN A 162 0.01 -3.52 18.97
C GLN A 162 -0.87 -4.78 18.95
N GLY A 163 -0.29 -5.94 19.28
CA GLY A 163 -1.02 -7.19 19.53
C GLY A 163 -1.74 -7.77 18.31
N PHE A 164 -1.14 -7.66 17.11
CA PHE A 164 -1.73 -8.13 15.86
C PHE A 164 -0.99 -9.35 15.29
N ALA A 165 -1.74 -10.31 14.72
CA ALA A 165 -1.22 -11.52 14.08
C ALA A 165 -0.16 -12.28 14.92
N ASP A 166 -0.48 -12.49 16.20
CA ASP A 166 0.39 -13.15 17.20
C ASP A 166 1.75 -12.46 17.41
N ARG A 167 1.86 -11.16 17.07
CA ARG A 167 3.04 -10.33 17.33
C ARG A 167 2.72 -9.19 18.29
N LYS A 168 3.73 -8.81 19.08
CA LYS A 168 3.65 -7.65 19.99
C LYS A 168 3.45 -6.36 19.20
N GLU A 169 4.26 -6.18 18.16
CA GLU A 169 4.23 -5.01 17.29
C GLU A 169 4.12 -5.46 15.83
N PHE A 170 3.25 -4.82 15.07
CA PHE A 170 3.10 -5.03 13.64
C PHE A 170 3.00 -3.68 12.93
N TYR A 171 3.81 -3.46 11.91
CA TYR A 171 3.96 -2.17 11.23
C TYR A 171 3.27 -2.20 9.87
N PHE A 172 2.56 -1.13 9.56
CA PHE A 172 1.96 -0.90 8.24
C PHE A 172 2.36 0.48 7.71
N ALA A 173 2.37 0.62 6.39
CA ALA A 173 2.55 1.92 5.73
C ALA A 173 1.39 2.86 6.07
N ASN A 174 1.68 4.13 6.35
CA ASN A 174 0.68 5.11 6.78
C ASN A 174 -0.56 5.24 5.86
N PRO A 175 -0.44 5.15 4.53
CA PRO A 175 -1.62 5.17 3.65
C PRO A 175 -2.66 4.08 3.93
N VAL A 176 -2.28 2.98 4.60
CA VAL A 176 -3.20 1.93 5.07
C VAL A 176 -4.19 2.47 6.11
N PHE A 177 -3.72 3.35 7.00
CA PHE A 177 -4.55 3.96 8.05
C PHE A 177 -5.28 5.21 7.58
N GLU A 178 -4.80 5.85 6.51
CA GLU A 178 -5.46 6.99 5.86
C GLU A 178 -6.69 6.55 5.06
N ALA A 179 -6.76 5.30 4.62
CA ALA A 179 -7.87 4.78 3.84
C ALA A 179 -9.07 4.44 4.72
N ASP A 180 -10.27 4.85 4.28
CA ASP A 180 -11.54 4.42 4.88
C ASP A 180 -11.99 3.06 4.33
N LEU A 181 -11.47 2.68 3.16
CA LEU A 181 -11.69 1.38 2.51
C LEU A 181 -10.44 0.92 1.78
N ILE A 182 -10.02 -0.33 2.04
CA ILE A 182 -8.94 -0.99 1.27
C ILE A 182 -9.58 -2.06 0.38
N VAL A 183 -9.31 -1.98 -0.93
CA VAL A 183 -9.86 -2.88 -1.94
C VAL A 183 -8.75 -3.76 -2.49
N SER A 184 -8.80 -5.05 -2.15
CA SER A 184 -7.85 -6.04 -2.68
C SER A 184 -8.22 -6.46 -4.10
N LEU A 185 -7.40 -6.07 -5.08
CA LEU A 185 -7.52 -6.49 -6.49
C LEU A 185 -6.66 -7.73 -6.74
N ALA A 186 -6.89 -8.77 -5.95
CA ALA A 186 -6.10 -10.00 -5.98
C ALA A 186 -6.27 -10.77 -7.29
N LYS A 187 -5.16 -11.17 -7.91
CA LYS A 187 -5.14 -12.12 -9.03
C LYS A 187 -5.01 -13.56 -8.55
N MET A 188 -5.96 -14.40 -8.91
CA MET A 188 -5.86 -15.85 -8.68
C MET A 188 -4.72 -16.43 -9.50
N LYS A 189 -3.75 -17.03 -8.82
CA LYS A 189 -2.61 -17.75 -9.41
C LYS A 189 -2.13 -18.83 -8.46
N THR A 190 -1.50 -19.87 -8.97
CA THR A 190 -0.82 -20.87 -8.13
C THR A 190 0.28 -20.19 -7.33
N HIS A 191 0.42 -20.60 -6.06
CA HIS A 191 1.44 -20.06 -5.16
C HIS A 191 2.17 -21.20 -4.47
N HIS A 192 3.50 -21.22 -4.61
CA HIS A 192 4.33 -22.33 -4.14
C HIS A 192 4.29 -22.53 -2.61
N TRP A 193 3.98 -21.50 -1.80
CA TRP A 193 3.82 -21.63 -0.34
C TRP A 193 2.38 -21.67 0.17
N ALA A 194 1.40 -21.24 -0.63
CA ALA A 194 0.03 -21.02 -0.15
C ALA A 194 -1.03 -21.79 -0.96
N GLY A 195 -0.60 -22.60 -1.94
CA GLY A 195 -1.46 -23.25 -2.92
C GLY A 195 -1.99 -22.27 -3.98
N ALA A 196 -2.66 -21.21 -3.55
CA ALA A 196 -3.21 -20.16 -4.41
C ALA A 196 -3.01 -18.75 -3.83
N THR A 197 -2.92 -17.76 -4.70
CA THR A 197 -3.07 -16.35 -4.34
C THR A 197 -4.55 -16.00 -4.32
N LEU A 198 -5.04 -15.50 -3.18
CA LEU A 198 -6.42 -15.04 -2.97
C LEU A 198 -6.39 -13.75 -2.14
N SER A 199 -7.51 -13.40 -1.50
CA SER A 199 -7.71 -12.15 -0.76
C SER A 199 -6.60 -11.85 0.27
N MET A 200 -6.44 -12.66 1.33
CA MET A 200 -5.49 -12.36 2.41
C MET A 200 -4.04 -12.27 1.93
N LYS A 201 -3.62 -13.14 1.00
CA LYS A 201 -2.23 -13.15 0.52
C LYS A 201 -1.86 -11.86 -0.20
N ASN A 202 -2.83 -11.19 -0.83
CA ASN A 202 -2.56 -9.94 -1.54
C ASN A 202 -2.20 -8.79 -0.58
N TYR A 203 -2.61 -8.89 0.70
CA TYR A 203 -2.31 -7.87 1.71
C TYR A 203 -0.89 -7.91 2.26
N PHE A 204 -0.06 -8.91 1.90
CA PHE A 204 1.36 -8.86 2.22
C PHE A 204 2.05 -7.61 1.66
N GLY A 205 1.57 -7.07 0.54
CA GLY A 205 2.12 -5.81 0.00
C GLY A 205 1.73 -4.54 0.76
N LEU A 206 0.93 -4.64 1.84
CA LEU A 206 0.69 -3.54 2.77
C LEU A 206 1.78 -3.44 3.85
N VAL A 207 2.60 -4.49 3.96
CA VAL A 207 3.62 -4.64 4.97
C VAL A 207 4.95 -4.14 4.39
N PRO A 208 5.53 -3.06 4.94
CA PRO A 208 6.65 -2.37 4.32
C PRO A 208 7.94 -3.20 4.40
N GLY A 209 8.56 -3.50 3.25
CA GLY A 209 9.80 -4.26 3.17
C GLY A 209 10.98 -3.62 3.93
N SER A 210 10.95 -2.30 4.15
CA SER A 210 11.93 -1.59 4.98
C SER A 210 11.97 -2.06 6.45
N ILE A 211 10.89 -2.66 6.94
CA ILE A 211 10.80 -3.20 8.31
C ILE A 211 11.03 -4.72 8.33
N TYR A 212 10.58 -5.43 7.29
CA TYR A 212 10.45 -6.90 7.32
C TYR A 212 11.42 -7.68 6.41
N GLY A 213 12.20 -7.00 5.56
CA GLY A 213 13.24 -7.62 4.72
C GLY A 213 12.93 -7.61 3.24
#